data_AF-A0A7V2JFS2-F1
#
_entry.id   AF-A0A7V2JFS2-F1
#
_cell.length_a   1.000
_cell.length_b   1.000
_cell.length_c   1.000
_cell.angle_alpha   90.00
_cell.angle_beta   90.00
_cell.angle_gamma   90.00
#
_symmetry.space_group_name_H-M   'P 1'
#
loop_
_entity.id
_entity.type
_entity.pdbx_description
1 polymer ?
#
loop_
_entity_poly.entity_id
_entity_poly.type
_entity_poly.pdbx_seq_one_letter_code
_entity_poly.pdbx_strand_id
1 'polypeptide(L)'
;MQETDFTEQNRWRLVPMKKLSFRDVDCSLPKKVFNFKSIKNIKCEDELIGQQRAIEALDFGLSIRAKGYNIFVTGPTGTGRRTSVKQMLEKIAKNMPTPDDWIYVHNFDNPSEPWAINLKAGDGKRFKESMEKLVEEISAALSKAFESEDYSKIISEIEDEYTKKKRELWENLVAQAKELGYLVQVTPTGIATVPLVDDKPITPEVYTNLPEDVRKDIEDRGLQVKHLVEKALQKSRKLDRELKEKLSEQDKYVALFAIGNLFEEIVKAFSNYRRITEYLE
;
A
#
# COMPACT_ATOMS: atom_id res chain seq x y z
N MET A 1 41.58 -12.88 100.74
CA MET A 1 41.38 -11.69 101.60
C MET A 1 41.92 -10.49 100.85
N GLN A 2 41.04 -9.81 100.13
CA GLN A 2 40.99 -8.35 99.93
C GLN A 2 39.77 -8.13 99.03
N GLU A 3 38.66 -7.80 99.69
CA GLU A 3 37.49 -7.21 99.07
C GLU A 3 37.88 -5.84 98.51
N THR A 4 37.65 -5.63 97.22
CA THR A 4 37.40 -4.29 96.69
C THR A 4 36.10 -4.34 95.91
N ASP A 5 35.11 -3.80 96.59
CA ASP A 5 33.75 -3.44 96.23
C ASP A 5 33.61 -2.99 94.76
N PHE A 6 32.94 -3.82 93.95
CA PHE A 6 32.48 -3.46 92.61
C PHE A 6 31.11 -2.79 92.73
N THR A 7 31.08 -1.60 93.32
CA THR A 7 29.88 -0.75 93.31
C THR A 7 30.10 0.49 92.44
N GLU A 8 29.23 0.61 91.44
CA GLU A 8 28.85 1.86 90.79
C GLU A 8 29.93 2.71 90.11
N GLN A 9 30.29 2.40 88.87
CA GLN A 9 30.70 3.47 87.92
C GLN A 9 30.79 2.95 86.48
N ASN A 10 29.65 2.86 85.81
CA ASN A 10 29.48 3.25 84.40
C ASN A 10 28.00 3.12 84.04
N ARG A 11 27.16 3.84 84.81
CA ARG A 11 25.87 4.31 84.28
C ARG A 11 26.20 5.20 83.09
N TRP A 12 25.52 5.00 81.96
CA TRP A 12 25.40 5.95 80.87
C TRP A 12 25.47 7.37 81.44
N ARG A 13 26.60 8.08 81.24
CA ARG A 13 26.66 9.49 81.60
C ARG A 13 25.62 10.15 80.71
N LEU A 14 24.47 10.45 81.30
CA LEU A 14 23.49 11.36 80.74
C LEU A 14 24.25 12.65 80.49
N VAL A 15 24.72 12.85 79.26
CA VAL A 15 25.24 14.15 78.83
C VAL A 15 24.11 15.12 79.11
N PRO A 16 24.31 16.15 79.93
CA PRO A 16 23.22 17.04 80.33
C PRO A 16 22.62 17.61 79.06
N MET A 17 21.37 17.23 78.75
CA MET A 17 20.69 17.73 77.57
C MET A 17 20.49 19.23 77.76
N LYS A 18 21.19 20.03 76.95
CA LYS A 18 20.99 21.48 76.90
C LYS A 18 19.53 21.72 76.52
N LYS A 19 18.77 22.40 77.39
CA LYS A 19 17.45 22.91 77.01
C LYS A 19 17.65 23.88 75.85
N LEU A 20 17.13 23.55 74.67
CA LEU A 20 17.13 24.45 73.53
C LEU A 20 16.19 25.62 73.84
N SER A 21 16.69 26.84 73.67
CA SER A 21 15.87 28.04 73.66
C SER A 21 15.22 28.21 72.29
N PHE A 22 14.17 29.02 72.20
CA PHE A 22 13.55 29.39 70.91
C PHE A 22 14.58 29.83 69.86
N ARG A 23 15.62 30.56 70.28
CA ARG A 23 16.69 31.04 69.38
C ARG A 23 17.59 29.91 68.85
N ASP A 24 17.74 28.81 69.59
CA ASP A 24 18.53 27.67 69.14
C ASP A 24 17.81 26.85 68.06
N VAL A 25 16.50 27.07 67.86
CA VAL A 25 15.66 26.37 66.86
C VAL A 25 14.99 27.31 65.85
N ASP A 26 15.27 28.61 65.94
CA ASP A 26 14.71 29.61 65.03
C ASP A 26 15.34 29.45 63.63
N CYS A 27 14.55 28.93 62.70
CA CYS A 27 14.92 28.78 61.29
C CYS A 27 14.32 29.88 60.41
N SER A 28 13.87 31.00 61.00
CA SER A 28 13.27 32.08 60.25
C SER A 28 14.28 32.80 59.35
N LEU A 29 13.88 33.05 58.11
CA LEU A 29 14.70 33.82 57.17
C LEU A 29 14.59 35.31 57.51
N PRO A 30 15.71 36.03 57.70
CA PRO A 30 15.67 37.45 57.97
C PRO A 30 15.08 38.21 56.79
N LYS A 31 14.16 39.14 57.05
CA LYS A 31 13.45 39.93 55.99
C LYS A 31 14.39 40.68 55.05
N LYS A 32 15.64 40.96 55.48
CA LYS A 32 16.68 41.61 54.67
C LYS A 32 17.18 40.76 53.50
N VAL A 33 16.89 39.45 53.48
CA VAL A 33 17.30 38.53 52.38
C VAL A 33 16.46 38.75 51.13
N PHE A 34 15.25 39.30 51.26
CA PHE A 34 14.35 39.53 50.14
C PHE A 34 14.48 40.97 49.62
N ASN A 35 15.13 41.14 48.47
CA ASN A 35 15.33 42.46 47.84
C ASN A 35 14.18 42.86 46.89
N PHE A 36 12.95 42.40 47.15
CA PHE A 36 11.79 42.70 46.30
C PHE A 36 10.56 43.05 47.16
N LYS A 37 9.72 43.96 46.64
CA LYS A 37 8.46 44.39 47.29
C LYS A 37 7.26 43.53 46.91
N SER A 38 7.32 42.81 45.79
CA SER A 38 6.21 41.99 45.26
C SER A 38 6.74 40.81 44.46
N ILE A 39 6.10 39.63 44.65
CA ILE A 39 6.38 38.40 43.91
C ILE A 39 5.99 38.48 42.43
N LYS A 40 5.17 39.47 42.03
CA LYS A 40 4.73 39.65 40.63
C LYS A 40 5.86 40.06 39.68
N ASN A 41 6.95 40.61 40.23
CA ASN A 41 8.08 41.12 39.45
C ASN A 41 9.24 40.12 39.36
N ILE A 42 9.07 38.91 39.92
CA ILE A 42 10.07 37.85 39.85
C ILE A 42 9.92 37.16 38.51
N LYS A 43 10.98 37.13 37.70
CA LYS A 43 11.03 36.31 36.50
C LYS A 43 11.08 34.85 36.93
N CYS A 44 10.17 34.03 36.42
CA CYS A 44 10.35 32.58 36.51
C CYS A 44 11.51 32.20 35.58
N GLU A 45 12.55 31.64 36.16
CA GLU A 45 13.60 30.96 35.40
C GLU A 45 13.12 29.54 35.10
N ASP A 46 13.07 29.15 33.82
CA ASP A 46 12.74 27.79 33.37
C ASP A 46 13.94 26.84 33.54
N GLU A 47 14.79 27.10 34.52
CA GLU A 47 16.01 26.36 34.77
C GLU A 47 15.82 25.40 35.95
N LEU A 48 16.37 24.19 35.79
CA LEU A 48 16.22 23.10 36.75
C LEU A 48 17.09 23.35 37.97
N ILE A 49 16.53 24.01 38.98
CA ILE A 49 17.24 24.33 40.23
C ILE A 49 17.59 23.04 40.99
N GLY A 50 18.86 22.84 41.29
CA GLY A 50 19.34 21.76 42.17
C GLY A 50 19.37 20.36 41.56
N GLN A 51 19.16 20.22 40.25
CA GLN A 51 19.18 18.93 39.55
C GLN A 51 20.36 18.78 38.56
N GLN A 52 21.51 19.38 38.87
CA GLN A 52 22.69 19.41 37.99
C GLN A 52 23.12 18.03 37.49
N ARG A 53 23.15 17.03 38.39
CA ARG A 53 23.48 15.63 38.03
C ARG A 53 22.52 15.03 36.99
N ALA A 54 21.23 15.36 37.07
CA ALA A 54 20.24 14.86 36.13
C ALA A 54 20.40 15.50 34.74
N ILE A 55 20.76 16.78 34.70
CA ILE A 55 21.09 17.52 33.47
C ILE A 55 22.31 16.88 32.80
N GLU A 56 23.41 16.71 33.53
CA GLU A 56 24.63 16.09 32.99
C GLU A 56 24.40 14.66 32.48
N ALA A 57 23.58 13.87 33.20
CA ALA A 57 23.24 12.51 32.78
C ALA A 57 22.36 12.49 31.50
N LEU A 58 21.44 13.45 31.35
CA LEU A 58 20.64 13.60 30.14
C LEU A 58 21.50 14.06 28.97
N ASP A 59 22.37 15.06 29.15
CA ASP A 59 23.29 15.52 28.10
C ASP A 59 24.23 14.41 27.64
N PHE A 60 24.81 13.67 28.59
CA PHE A 60 25.64 12.50 28.28
C PHE A 60 24.83 11.43 27.52
N GLY A 61 23.66 11.06 28.04
CA GLY A 61 22.82 10.05 27.40
C GLY A 61 22.37 10.43 25.99
N LEU A 62 22.05 11.71 25.77
CA LEU A 62 21.63 12.25 24.48
C LEU A 62 22.79 12.45 23.51
N SER A 63 24.04 12.49 23.98
CA SER A 63 25.23 12.50 23.12
C SER A 63 25.50 11.15 22.46
N ILE A 64 25.00 10.05 23.03
CA ILE A 64 25.21 8.69 22.50
C ILE A 64 24.26 8.46 21.31
N ARG A 65 24.83 8.35 20.11
CA ARG A 65 24.10 8.09 18.84
C ARG A 65 24.10 6.60 18.43
N ALA A 66 24.09 5.70 19.40
CA ALA A 66 24.11 4.25 19.16
C ALA A 66 22.73 3.61 19.40
N LYS A 67 22.34 2.68 18.53
CA LYS A 67 21.10 1.90 18.71
C LYS A 67 21.17 1.08 20.00
N GLY A 68 20.02 0.95 20.68
CA GLY A 68 19.88 0.18 21.92
C GLY A 68 20.13 0.97 23.21
N TYR A 69 20.61 2.21 23.11
CA TYR A 69 20.77 3.10 24.26
C TYR A 69 19.47 3.86 24.53
N ASN A 70 18.93 3.69 25.72
CA ASN A 70 17.72 4.36 26.18
C ASN A 70 17.99 5.03 27.53
N ILE A 71 17.37 6.19 27.77
CA ILE A 71 17.48 6.89 29.05
C ILE A 71 16.24 6.57 29.89
N PHE A 72 16.45 6.11 31.12
CA PHE A 72 15.40 5.91 32.10
C PHE A 72 15.48 6.96 33.21
N VAL A 73 14.39 7.68 33.45
CA VAL A 73 14.33 8.76 34.44
C VAL A 73 13.51 8.33 35.65
N THR A 74 14.14 8.32 36.82
CA THR A 74 13.52 7.94 38.10
C THR A 74 13.62 9.05 39.14
N GLY A 75 12.75 9.01 40.15
CA GLY A 75 12.73 9.97 41.26
C GLY A 75 11.40 9.97 42.02
N PRO A 76 11.28 10.78 43.09
CA PRO A 76 10.05 10.88 43.87
C PRO A 76 8.86 11.39 43.05
N THR A 77 7.65 11.04 43.44
CA THR A 77 6.41 11.56 42.84
C THR A 77 6.24 13.04 43.14
N GLY A 78 5.64 13.81 42.23
CA GLY A 78 5.38 15.25 42.42
C GLY A 78 6.56 16.18 42.11
N THR A 79 7.70 15.66 41.65
CA THR A 79 8.93 16.43 41.37
C THR A 79 8.98 17.07 39.97
N GLY A 80 7.91 16.97 39.19
CA GLY A 80 7.87 17.59 37.85
C GLY A 80 8.75 16.92 36.77
N ARG A 81 9.34 15.74 37.04
CA ARG A 81 10.26 15.00 36.15
C ARG A 81 9.93 15.05 34.66
N ARG A 82 8.68 14.74 34.28
CA ARG A 82 8.27 14.74 32.87
C ARG A 82 8.39 16.13 32.23
N THR A 83 7.93 17.16 32.94
CA THR A 83 7.98 18.55 32.46
C THR A 83 9.43 19.01 32.31
N SER A 84 10.26 18.73 33.31
CA SER A 84 11.68 19.04 33.34
C SER A 84 12.45 18.39 32.17
N VAL A 85 12.26 17.08 31.97
CA VAL A 85 12.87 16.33 30.86
C VAL A 85 12.38 16.88 29.52
N LYS A 86 11.09 17.15 29.37
CA LYS A 86 10.53 17.69 28.12
C LYS A 86 11.14 19.06 27.77
N GLN A 87 11.22 19.98 28.73
CA GLN A 87 11.82 21.30 28.52
C GLN A 87 13.29 21.20 28.10
N MET A 88 14.04 20.27 28.69
CA MET A 88 15.44 20.02 28.33
C MET A 88 15.55 19.45 26.90
N LEU A 89 14.73 18.44 26.56
CA LEU A 89 14.69 17.86 25.22
C LEU A 89 14.30 18.89 24.16
N GLU A 90 13.34 19.78 24.45
CA GLU A 90 12.94 20.87 23.54
C GLU A 90 14.08 21.87 23.30
N LYS A 91 14.89 22.19 24.33
CA LYS A 91 16.08 23.05 24.16
C LYS A 91 17.14 22.39 23.27
N ILE A 92 17.39 21.09 23.46
CA ILE A 92 18.39 20.34 22.69
C ILE A 92 17.91 20.14 21.24
N ALA A 93 16.65 19.75 21.04
CA ALA A 93 16.08 19.49 19.73
C ALA A 93 16.11 20.71 18.80
N LYS A 94 16.00 21.93 19.33
CA LYS A 94 16.12 23.17 18.54
C LYS A 94 17.47 23.33 17.82
N ASN A 95 18.52 22.70 18.34
CA ASN A 95 19.86 22.76 17.77
C ASN A 95 20.20 21.49 16.96
N MET A 96 19.27 20.55 16.82
CA MET A 96 19.46 19.32 16.06
C MET A 96 18.96 19.49 14.61
N PRO A 97 19.50 18.70 13.66
CA PRO A 97 18.97 18.68 12.31
C PRO A 97 17.50 18.27 12.33
N THR A 98 16.70 18.85 11.42
CA THR A 98 15.32 18.45 11.23
C THR A 98 15.28 16.94 10.92
N PRO A 99 14.45 16.16 11.62
CA PRO A 99 14.34 14.74 11.36
C PRO A 99 13.79 14.50 9.96
N ASP A 100 14.25 13.41 9.35
CA ASP A 100 13.72 12.91 8.08
C ASP A 100 12.23 12.57 8.17
N ASP A 101 11.56 12.65 7.03
CA ASP A 101 10.19 12.20 6.86
C ASP A 101 10.18 10.67 6.67
N TRP A 102 9.33 9.99 7.43
CA TRP A 102 9.04 8.58 7.23
C TRP A 102 7.61 8.46 6.70
N ILE A 103 7.48 7.95 5.47
CA ILE A 103 6.20 7.74 4.82
C ILE A 103 5.90 6.25 4.67
N TYR A 104 4.61 5.93 4.62
CA TYR A 104 4.11 4.62 4.21
C TYR A 104 3.48 4.75 2.83
N VAL A 105 3.93 3.90 1.90
CA VAL A 105 3.29 3.72 0.61
C VAL A 105 2.61 2.36 0.54
N HIS A 106 1.57 2.25 -0.26
CA HIS A 106 0.86 0.99 -0.45
C HIS A 106 1.79 -0.04 -1.09
N ASN A 107 1.66 -1.29 -0.68
CA ASN A 107 2.39 -2.39 -1.30
C ASN A 107 1.41 -3.16 -2.19
N PHE A 108 1.57 -3.06 -3.51
CA PHE A 108 0.68 -3.68 -4.48
C PHE A 108 0.77 -5.22 -4.49
N ASP A 109 1.90 -5.80 -4.09
CA ASP A 109 2.09 -7.25 -3.99
C ASP A 109 1.50 -7.81 -2.69
N ASN A 110 1.68 -7.08 -1.58
CA ASN A 110 1.15 -7.45 -0.28
C ASN A 110 0.52 -6.25 0.45
N PRO A 111 -0.80 -6.02 0.27
CA PRO A 111 -1.53 -4.91 0.88
C PRO A 111 -1.43 -4.78 2.40
N SER A 112 -1.13 -5.88 3.10
CA SER A 112 -0.99 -5.89 4.57
C SER A 112 0.38 -5.41 5.06
N GLU A 113 1.35 -5.25 4.15
CA GLU A 113 2.74 -4.93 4.46
C GLU A 113 3.17 -3.65 3.70
N PRO A 114 2.74 -2.46 4.14
CA PRO A 114 3.10 -1.21 3.48
C PRO A 114 4.61 -0.95 3.55
N TRP A 115 5.16 -0.32 2.52
CA TRP A 115 6.57 0.03 2.51
C TRP A 115 6.83 1.30 3.31
N ALA A 116 7.74 1.21 4.29
CA ALA A 116 8.27 2.37 4.99
C ALA A 116 9.45 2.96 4.20
N ILE A 117 9.34 4.22 3.79
CA ILE A 117 10.37 4.93 3.02
C ILE A 117 10.82 6.17 3.81
N ASN A 118 12.15 6.32 3.94
CA ASN A 118 12.80 7.48 4.54
C ASN A 118 13.09 8.53 3.46
N LEU A 119 12.70 9.77 3.71
CA LEU A 119 12.89 10.92 2.85
C LEU A 119 13.46 12.07 3.66
N LYS A 120 14.16 13.01 3.01
CA LYS A 120 14.60 14.23 3.71
C LYS A 120 13.40 15.01 4.22
N ALA A 121 13.61 15.75 5.30
CA ALA A 121 12.59 16.60 5.90
C ALA A 121 11.86 17.47 4.85
N GLY A 122 10.53 17.35 4.78
CA GLY A 122 9.66 18.09 3.87
C GLY A 122 9.37 17.39 2.54
N ASP A 123 10.22 16.45 2.10
CA ASP A 123 9.99 15.73 0.84
C ASP A 123 8.81 14.75 0.93
N GLY A 124 8.44 14.29 2.14
CA GLY A 124 7.25 13.45 2.32
C GLY A 124 5.96 14.19 1.98
N LYS A 125 5.84 15.46 2.39
CA LYS A 125 4.71 16.31 2.01
C LYS A 125 4.70 16.60 0.51
N ARG A 126 5.86 16.93 -0.06
CA ARG A 126 6.03 17.17 -1.50
C ARG A 126 5.63 15.93 -2.33
N PHE A 127 6.02 14.74 -1.88
CA PHE A 127 5.66 13.48 -2.55
C PHE A 127 4.15 13.23 -2.49
N LYS A 128 3.53 13.43 -1.33
CA LYS A 128 2.06 13.33 -1.18
C LYS A 128 1.32 14.24 -2.16
N GLU A 129 1.70 15.52 -2.22
CA GLU A 129 1.08 16.49 -3.14
C GLU A 129 1.31 16.11 -4.61
N SER A 130 2.49 15.57 -4.94
CA SER A 130 2.79 15.08 -6.29
C SER A 130 1.94 13.87 -6.68
N MET A 131 1.69 12.94 -5.74
CA MET A 131 0.82 11.79 -5.96
C MET A 131 -0.65 12.17 -6.09
N GLU A 132 -1.14 13.14 -5.30
CA GLU A 132 -2.51 13.65 -5.43
C GLU A 132 -2.73 14.25 -6.83
N LYS A 133 -1.79 15.08 -7.29
CA LYS A 133 -1.81 15.65 -8.64
C LYS A 133 -1.70 14.59 -9.74
N LEU A 134 -0.84 13.58 -9.55
CA LEU A 134 -0.69 12.47 -10.50
C LEU A 134 -2.02 11.74 -10.74
N VAL A 135 -2.77 11.45 -9.67
CA VAL A 135 -4.05 10.72 -9.78
C VAL A 135 -5.07 11.54 -10.57
N GLU A 136 -5.15 12.84 -10.34
CA GLU A 136 -6.02 13.74 -11.11
C GLU A 136 -5.63 13.78 -12.60
N GLU A 137 -4.33 13.89 -12.89
CA GLU A 137 -3.81 13.95 -14.26
C GLU A 137 -3.97 12.62 -15.01
N ILE A 138 -3.77 11.48 -14.33
CA ILE A 138 -4.03 10.15 -14.88
C ILE A 138 -5.50 10.03 -15.31
N SER A 139 -6.43 10.42 -14.46
CA SER A 139 -7.87 10.31 -14.78
C SER A 139 -8.21 11.12 -16.03
N ALA A 140 -7.70 12.35 -16.14
CA ALA A 140 -7.95 13.20 -17.30
C ALA A 140 -7.27 12.67 -18.57
N ALA A 141 -6.01 12.20 -18.46
CA ALA A 141 -5.25 11.68 -19.58
C ALA A 141 -5.88 10.39 -20.15
N LEU A 142 -6.32 9.48 -19.28
CA LEU A 142 -6.98 8.23 -19.70
C LEU A 142 -8.30 8.53 -20.41
N SER A 143 -9.18 9.36 -19.83
CA SER A 143 -10.45 9.71 -20.48
C SER A 143 -10.23 10.27 -21.88
N LYS A 144 -9.28 11.22 -22.03
CA LYS A 144 -8.94 11.79 -23.34
C LYS A 144 -8.39 10.75 -24.33
N ALA A 145 -7.57 9.81 -23.86
CA ALA A 145 -6.98 8.78 -24.71
C ALA A 145 -8.04 7.80 -25.23
N PHE A 146 -8.95 7.34 -24.35
CA PHE A 146 -10.03 6.42 -24.71
C PHE A 146 -11.15 7.08 -25.54
N GLU A 147 -11.33 8.39 -25.44
CA GLU A 147 -12.26 9.16 -26.30
C GLU A 147 -11.66 9.53 -27.67
N SER A 148 -10.39 9.20 -27.92
CA SER A 148 -9.73 9.58 -29.18
C SER A 148 -10.26 8.80 -30.38
N GLU A 149 -10.31 9.48 -31.54
CA GLU A 149 -10.65 8.82 -32.80
C GLU A 149 -9.64 7.73 -33.18
N ASP A 150 -8.36 7.94 -32.87
CA ASP A 150 -7.29 6.98 -33.18
C ASP A 150 -7.50 5.68 -32.40
N TYR A 151 -7.86 5.77 -31.13
CA TYR A 151 -8.25 4.60 -30.34
C TYR A 151 -9.45 3.88 -30.96
N SER A 152 -10.52 4.62 -31.27
CA SER A 152 -11.74 4.04 -31.85
C SER A 152 -11.49 3.34 -33.18
N LYS A 153 -10.63 3.91 -34.03
CA LYS A 153 -10.23 3.31 -35.32
C LYS A 153 -9.51 1.99 -35.11
N ILE A 154 -8.52 1.95 -34.21
CA ILE A 154 -7.75 0.72 -33.96
C ILE A 154 -8.64 -0.39 -33.39
N ILE A 155 -9.55 -0.07 -32.48
CA ILE A 155 -10.49 -1.05 -31.92
C ILE A 155 -11.40 -1.62 -33.03
N SER A 156 -11.95 -0.75 -33.88
CA SER A 156 -12.76 -1.18 -35.03
C SER A 156 -11.97 -2.10 -35.97
N GLU A 157 -10.71 -1.78 -36.28
CA GLU A 157 -9.85 -2.59 -37.13
C GLU A 157 -9.61 -3.99 -36.55
N ILE A 158 -9.37 -4.09 -35.24
CA ILE A 158 -9.22 -5.37 -34.53
C ILE A 158 -10.53 -6.16 -34.60
N GLU A 159 -11.67 -5.54 -34.29
CA GLU A 159 -12.97 -6.21 -34.33
C GLU A 159 -13.32 -6.71 -35.73
N ASP A 160 -13.05 -5.91 -36.76
CA ASP A 160 -13.29 -6.25 -38.16
C ASP A 160 -12.40 -7.42 -38.61
N GLU A 161 -11.13 -7.46 -38.19
CA GLU A 161 -10.21 -8.57 -38.46
C GLU A 161 -10.77 -9.90 -37.91
N TYR A 162 -11.19 -9.91 -36.65
CA TYR A 162 -11.71 -11.12 -36.01
C TYR A 162 -13.10 -11.51 -36.54
N THR A 163 -13.93 -10.54 -36.90
CA THR A 163 -15.22 -10.78 -37.57
C THR A 163 -15.00 -11.45 -38.93
N LYS A 164 -14.02 -10.98 -39.70
CA LYS A 164 -13.64 -11.58 -40.99
C LYS A 164 -13.14 -13.03 -40.80
N LYS A 165 -12.23 -13.28 -39.86
CA LYS A 165 -11.74 -14.64 -39.55
C LYS A 165 -12.88 -15.60 -39.16
N LYS A 166 -13.84 -15.14 -38.36
CA LYS A 166 -15.02 -15.92 -37.98
C LYS A 166 -15.93 -16.21 -39.18
N ARG A 167 -16.16 -15.23 -40.03
CA ARG A 167 -16.94 -15.42 -41.26
C ARG A 167 -16.30 -16.47 -42.17
N GLU A 168 -14.99 -16.37 -42.41
CA GLU A 168 -14.24 -17.34 -43.21
C GLU A 168 -14.30 -18.76 -42.60
N LEU A 169 -14.24 -18.87 -41.27
CA LEU A 169 -14.41 -20.14 -40.57
C LEU A 169 -15.80 -20.75 -40.82
N TRP A 170 -16.86 -19.94 -40.79
CA TRP A 170 -18.23 -20.41 -41.06
C TRP A 170 -18.45 -20.76 -42.53
N GLU A 171 -17.97 -19.93 -43.45
CA GLU A 171 -18.04 -20.19 -44.89
C GLU A 171 -17.36 -21.52 -45.25
N ASN A 172 -16.18 -21.79 -44.67
CA ASN A 172 -15.48 -23.06 -44.83
C ASN A 172 -16.27 -24.26 -44.26
N LEU A 173 -16.93 -24.09 -43.11
CA LEU A 173 -17.77 -25.16 -42.54
C LEU A 173 -18.97 -25.47 -43.44
N VAL A 174 -19.65 -24.43 -43.93
CA VAL A 174 -20.82 -24.58 -44.81
C VAL A 174 -20.41 -25.27 -46.12
N ALA A 175 -19.26 -24.91 -46.70
CA ALA A 175 -18.74 -25.55 -47.90
C ALA A 175 -18.46 -27.04 -47.69
N GLN A 176 -17.70 -27.39 -46.63
CA GLN A 176 -17.37 -28.78 -46.31
C GLN A 176 -18.60 -29.63 -45.96
N ALA A 177 -19.57 -29.06 -45.24
CA ALA A 177 -20.81 -29.76 -44.94
C ALA A 177 -21.64 -30.01 -46.20
N LYS A 178 -21.68 -29.05 -47.13
CA LYS A 178 -22.38 -29.20 -48.40
C LYS A 178 -21.76 -30.29 -49.27
N GLU A 179 -20.43 -30.39 -49.32
CA GLU A 179 -19.72 -31.51 -49.98
C GLU A 179 -20.08 -32.87 -49.39
N LEU A 180 -20.35 -32.91 -48.07
CA LEU A 180 -20.84 -34.09 -47.37
C LEU A 180 -22.35 -34.28 -47.48
N GLY A 181 -23.06 -33.49 -48.29
CA GLY A 181 -24.51 -33.59 -48.47
C GLY A 181 -25.32 -33.14 -47.25
N TYR A 182 -24.85 -32.11 -46.54
CA TYR A 182 -25.55 -31.50 -45.42
C TYR A 182 -25.64 -29.98 -45.57
N LEU A 183 -26.75 -29.43 -45.13
CA LEU A 183 -26.93 -28.00 -44.91
C LEU A 183 -26.69 -27.68 -43.43
N VAL A 184 -25.85 -26.69 -43.16
CA VAL A 184 -25.60 -26.18 -41.81
C VAL A 184 -26.28 -24.83 -41.65
N GLN A 185 -27.10 -24.69 -40.60
CA GLN A 185 -27.80 -23.45 -40.28
C GLN A 185 -27.60 -23.09 -38.82
N VAL A 186 -27.41 -21.80 -38.56
CA VAL A 186 -27.44 -21.26 -37.21
C VAL A 186 -28.89 -21.00 -36.83
N THR A 187 -29.35 -21.64 -35.76
CA THR A 187 -30.69 -21.46 -35.19
C THR A 187 -30.58 -20.80 -33.82
N PRO A 188 -31.68 -20.25 -33.27
CA PRO A 188 -31.68 -19.72 -31.91
C PRO A 188 -31.29 -20.76 -30.83
N THR A 189 -31.49 -22.05 -31.12
CA THR A 189 -31.15 -23.17 -30.24
C THR A 189 -29.73 -23.72 -30.45
N GLY A 190 -28.98 -23.23 -31.45
CA GLY A 190 -27.61 -23.66 -31.71
C GLY A 190 -27.32 -23.84 -33.20
N ILE A 191 -26.63 -24.92 -33.55
CA ILE A 191 -26.30 -25.24 -34.94
C ILE A 191 -27.11 -26.46 -35.36
N ALA A 192 -27.94 -26.30 -36.38
CA ALA A 192 -28.70 -27.38 -36.99
C ALA A 192 -27.99 -27.89 -38.25
N THR A 193 -27.87 -29.20 -38.37
CA THR A 193 -27.33 -29.89 -39.54
C THR A 193 -28.46 -30.70 -40.19
N VAL A 194 -28.83 -30.38 -41.42
CA VAL A 194 -29.94 -31.00 -42.15
C VAL A 194 -29.37 -31.79 -43.35
N PRO A 195 -29.66 -33.10 -43.48
CA PRO A 195 -29.18 -33.87 -44.63
C PRO A 195 -29.84 -33.41 -45.94
N LEU A 196 -29.09 -33.52 -47.04
CA LEU A 196 -29.48 -33.20 -48.40
C LEU A 196 -29.53 -34.48 -49.25
N VAL A 197 -30.60 -34.65 -50.02
CA VAL A 197 -30.73 -35.66 -51.09
C VAL A 197 -31.14 -34.94 -52.37
N ASP A 198 -30.44 -35.17 -53.47
CA ASP A 198 -30.60 -34.42 -54.72
C ASP A 198 -30.57 -32.89 -54.51
N ASP A 199 -29.62 -32.41 -53.70
CA ASP A 199 -29.45 -31.01 -53.27
C ASP A 199 -30.66 -30.39 -52.53
N LYS A 200 -31.62 -31.21 -52.09
CA LYS A 200 -32.80 -30.75 -51.34
C LYS A 200 -32.77 -31.23 -49.89
N PRO A 201 -33.06 -30.36 -48.91
CA PRO A 201 -33.20 -30.77 -47.53
C PRO A 201 -34.38 -31.72 -47.37
N ILE A 202 -34.15 -32.86 -46.72
CA ILE A 202 -35.17 -33.87 -46.48
C ILE A 202 -35.77 -33.74 -45.08
N THR A 203 -37.06 -34.05 -44.95
CA THR A 203 -37.74 -34.11 -43.65
C THR A 203 -37.50 -35.48 -42.98
N PRO A 204 -37.72 -35.60 -41.65
CA PRO A 204 -37.62 -36.88 -40.95
C PRO A 204 -38.49 -37.99 -41.56
N GLU A 205 -39.66 -37.65 -42.09
CA GLU A 205 -40.58 -38.58 -42.76
C GLU A 205 -39.96 -39.15 -44.05
N VAL A 206 -39.34 -38.28 -44.86
CA VAL A 206 -38.64 -38.69 -46.08
C VAL A 206 -37.41 -39.53 -45.75
N TYR A 207 -36.65 -39.15 -44.72
CA TYR A 207 -35.50 -39.92 -44.26
C TYR A 207 -35.87 -41.36 -43.87
N THR A 208 -36.97 -41.55 -43.15
CA THR A 208 -37.41 -42.87 -42.66
C THR A 208 -37.82 -43.80 -43.81
N ASN A 209 -38.31 -43.24 -44.92
CA ASN A 209 -38.71 -43.99 -46.12
C ASN A 209 -37.54 -44.30 -47.07
N LEU A 210 -36.31 -43.86 -46.76
CA LEU A 210 -35.14 -44.17 -47.57
C LEU A 210 -34.66 -45.62 -47.36
N PRO A 211 -34.04 -46.23 -48.38
CA PRO A 211 -33.35 -47.51 -48.27
C PRO A 211 -32.32 -47.52 -47.11
N GLU A 212 -32.15 -48.68 -46.47
CA GLU A 212 -31.29 -48.84 -45.29
C GLU A 212 -29.82 -48.51 -45.57
N ASP A 213 -29.33 -48.86 -46.75
CA ASP A 213 -27.98 -48.55 -47.25
C ASP A 213 -27.78 -47.04 -47.41
N VAL A 214 -28.77 -46.33 -47.96
CA VAL A 214 -28.73 -44.86 -48.11
C VAL A 214 -28.80 -44.17 -46.76
N ARG A 215 -29.63 -44.67 -45.82
CA ARG A 215 -29.69 -44.14 -44.45
C ARG A 215 -28.36 -44.27 -43.72
N LYS A 216 -27.69 -45.43 -43.82
CA LYS A 216 -26.36 -45.63 -43.21
C LYS A 216 -25.31 -44.66 -43.76
N ASP A 217 -25.25 -44.47 -45.08
CA ASP A 217 -24.31 -43.53 -45.69
C ASP A 217 -24.54 -42.08 -45.24
N ILE A 218 -25.81 -41.65 -45.17
CA ILE A 218 -26.16 -40.33 -44.62
C ILE A 218 -25.69 -40.22 -43.17
N GLU A 219 -25.94 -41.24 -42.34
CA GLU A 219 -25.54 -41.25 -40.93
C GLU A 219 -24.02 -41.16 -40.74
N ASP A 220 -23.24 -41.90 -41.52
CA ASP A 220 -21.77 -41.86 -41.51
C ASP A 220 -21.23 -40.48 -41.91
N ARG A 221 -21.77 -39.87 -42.98
CA ARG A 221 -21.44 -38.48 -43.36
C ARG A 221 -21.88 -37.49 -42.29
N GLY A 222 -23.02 -37.72 -41.64
CA GLY A 222 -23.52 -36.92 -40.54
C GLY A 222 -22.59 -36.89 -39.33
N LEU A 223 -21.93 -38.00 -39.00
CA LEU A 223 -20.89 -38.03 -37.97
C LEU A 223 -19.68 -37.16 -38.33
N GLN A 224 -19.26 -37.17 -39.60
CA GLN A 224 -18.17 -36.30 -40.07
C GLN A 224 -18.56 -34.82 -39.97
N VAL A 225 -19.78 -34.46 -40.40
CA VAL A 225 -20.29 -33.09 -40.31
C VAL A 225 -20.38 -32.62 -38.86
N LYS A 226 -20.86 -33.46 -37.93
CA LYS A 226 -20.85 -33.16 -36.49
C LYS A 226 -19.45 -32.82 -35.99
N HIS A 227 -18.45 -33.61 -36.39
CA HIS A 227 -17.07 -33.37 -35.99
C HIS A 227 -16.49 -32.06 -36.58
N LEU A 228 -16.87 -31.71 -37.82
CA LEU A 228 -16.53 -30.43 -38.43
C LEU A 228 -17.16 -29.25 -37.67
N VAL A 229 -18.44 -29.36 -37.29
CA VAL A 229 -19.15 -28.36 -36.49
C VAL A 229 -18.47 -28.17 -35.13
N GLU A 230 -18.14 -29.26 -34.44
CA GLU A 230 -17.42 -29.21 -33.16
C GLU A 230 -16.06 -28.51 -33.28
N LYS A 231 -15.28 -28.83 -34.31
CA LYS A 231 -14.00 -28.17 -34.60
C LYS A 231 -14.17 -26.68 -34.90
N ALA A 232 -15.19 -26.31 -35.70
CA ALA A 232 -15.49 -24.91 -35.99
C ALA A 232 -15.90 -24.15 -34.74
N LEU A 233 -16.72 -24.74 -33.86
CA LEU A 233 -17.09 -24.15 -32.58
C LEU A 233 -15.89 -23.93 -31.66
N GLN A 234 -14.99 -24.92 -31.56
CA GLN A 234 -13.76 -24.79 -30.78
C GLN A 234 -12.87 -23.65 -31.32
N LYS A 235 -12.67 -23.58 -32.64
CA LYS A 235 -11.92 -22.49 -33.28
C LYS A 235 -12.57 -21.13 -33.07
N SER A 236 -13.90 -21.05 -33.17
CA SER A 236 -14.65 -19.81 -32.94
C SER A 236 -14.45 -19.30 -31.52
N ARG A 237 -14.56 -20.17 -30.51
CA ARG A 237 -14.27 -19.83 -29.10
C ARG A 237 -12.82 -19.39 -28.88
N LYS A 238 -11.87 -19.99 -29.61
CA LYS A 238 -10.46 -19.56 -29.57
C LYS A 238 -10.31 -18.14 -30.12
N LEU A 239 -10.94 -17.84 -31.26
CA LEU A 239 -10.95 -16.50 -31.84
C LEU A 239 -11.58 -15.46 -30.91
N ASP A 240 -12.65 -15.80 -30.19
CA ASP A 240 -13.24 -14.92 -29.16
C ASP A 240 -12.26 -14.59 -28.03
N ARG A 241 -11.54 -15.61 -27.56
CA ARG A 241 -10.54 -15.42 -26.51
C ARG A 241 -9.39 -14.54 -27.02
N GLU A 242 -8.89 -14.81 -28.21
CA GLU A 242 -7.81 -14.03 -28.83
C GLU A 242 -8.23 -12.58 -29.08
N LEU A 243 -9.47 -12.33 -29.52
CA LEU A 243 -10.01 -10.97 -29.66
C LEU A 243 -9.99 -10.24 -28.31
N LYS A 244 -10.48 -10.88 -27.24
CA LYS A 244 -10.49 -10.29 -25.90
C LYS A 244 -9.07 -9.99 -25.40
N GLU A 245 -8.13 -10.91 -25.62
CA GLU A 245 -6.71 -10.71 -25.28
C GLU A 245 -6.12 -9.52 -26.07
N LYS A 246 -6.40 -9.44 -27.39
CA LYS A 246 -5.93 -8.34 -28.25
C LYS A 246 -6.48 -6.97 -27.86
N LEU A 247 -7.78 -6.88 -27.56
CA LEU A 247 -8.39 -5.65 -27.08
C LEU A 247 -7.75 -5.23 -25.73
N SER A 248 -7.58 -6.17 -24.80
CA SER A 248 -6.94 -5.87 -23.51
C SER A 248 -5.48 -5.43 -23.63
N GLU A 249 -4.71 -6.00 -24.57
CA GLU A 249 -3.36 -5.55 -24.89
C GLU A 249 -3.36 -4.11 -25.42
N GLN A 250 -4.32 -3.81 -26.30
CA GLN A 250 -4.47 -2.48 -26.89
C GLN A 250 -4.85 -1.43 -25.84
N ASP A 251 -5.80 -1.74 -24.95
CA ASP A 251 -6.18 -0.88 -23.82
C ASP A 251 -4.96 -0.56 -22.95
N LYS A 252 -4.16 -1.59 -22.63
CA LYS A 252 -2.94 -1.44 -21.82
C LYS A 252 -1.92 -0.55 -22.52
N TYR A 253 -1.70 -0.74 -23.82
CA TYR A 253 -0.77 0.07 -24.60
C TYR A 253 -1.17 1.55 -24.59
N VAL A 254 -2.45 1.83 -24.86
CA VAL A 254 -2.98 3.20 -24.92
C VAL A 254 -2.91 3.86 -23.54
N ALA A 255 -3.27 3.13 -22.48
CA ALA A 255 -3.17 3.63 -21.12
C ALA A 255 -1.72 3.97 -20.73
N LEU A 256 -0.76 3.06 -20.99
CA LEU A 256 0.66 3.29 -20.69
C LEU A 256 1.23 4.47 -21.47
N PHE A 257 0.87 4.60 -22.75
CA PHE A 257 1.31 5.74 -23.57
C PHE A 257 0.75 7.07 -23.05
N ALA A 258 -0.53 7.07 -22.63
CA ALA A 258 -1.19 8.27 -22.12
C ALA A 258 -0.58 8.76 -20.79
N ILE A 259 -0.23 7.85 -19.89
CA ILE A 259 0.24 8.20 -18.53
C ILE A 259 1.76 8.18 -18.38
N GLY A 260 2.51 7.58 -19.30
CA GLY A 260 3.95 7.35 -19.16
C GLY A 260 4.74 8.62 -18.86
N ASN A 261 4.45 9.71 -19.58
CA ASN A 261 5.09 11.01 -19.33
C ASN A 261 4.81 11.55 -17.92
N LEU A 262 3.61 11.33 -17.37
CA LEU A 262 3.24 11.79 -16.03
C LEU A 262 4.08 11.09 -14.95
N PHE A 263 4.31 9.78 -15.10
CA PHE A 263 5.17 9.02 -14.19
C PHE A 263 6.64 9.43 -14.34
N GLU A 264 7.13 9.63 -15.57
CA GLU A 264 8.51 10.07 -15.81
C GLU A 264 8.84 11.39 -15.10
N GLU A 265 7.91 12.34 -15.07
CA GLU A 265 8.11 13.62 -14.39
C GLU A 265 8.35 13.44 -12.88
N ILE A 266 7.58 12.56 -12.23
CA ILE A 266 7.71 12.29 -10.79
C ILE A 266 8.96 11.47 -10.51
N VAL A 267 9.25 10.44 -11.31
CA VAL A 267 10.48 9.65 -11.19
C VAL A 267 11.72 10.54 -11.30
N LYS A 268 11.74 11.49 -12.24
CA LYS A 268 12.83 12.49 -12.36
C LYS A 268 12.92 13.37 -11.11
N ALA A 269 11.79 13.86 -10.60
CA ALA A 269 11.73 14.73 -9.42
C ALA A 269 12.23 14.05 -8.13
N PHE A 270 12.05 12.72 -8.00
CA PHE A 270 12.42 11.93 -6.84
C PHE A 270 13.55 10.92 -7.11
N SER A 271 14.33 11.12 -8.18
CA SER A 271 15.41 10.22 -8.62
C SER A 271 16.50 9.94 -7.58
N ASN A 272 16.65 10.82 -6.59
CA ASN A 272 17.55 10.62 -5.45
C ASN A 272 17.08 9.53 -4.47
N TYR A 273 15.82 9.09 -4.57
CA TYR A 273 15.19 8.13 -3.67
C TYR A 273 14.85 6.83 -4.42
N ARG A 274 15.79 5.89 -4.44
CA ARG A 274 15.63 4.58 -5.10
C ARG A 274 14.32 3.86 -4.74
N ARG A 275 13.90 3.90 -3.47
CA ARG A 275 12.66 3.23 -3.05
C ARG A 275 11.39 3.92 -3.56
N ILE A 276 11.45 5.22 -3.88
CA ILE A 276 10.33 5.90 -4.56
C ILE A 276 10.29 5.48 -6.01
N THR A 277 11.44 5.44 -6.70
CA THR A 277 11.47 5.04 -8.11
C THR A 277 10.99 3.59 -8.28
N GLU A 278 11.43 2.68 -7.40
CA GLU A 278 10.95 1.29 -7.36
C GLU A 278 9.44 1.15 -7.04
N TYR A 279 8.84 2.13 -6.36
CA TYR A 279 7.40 2.12 -6.06
C TYR A 279 6.55 2.64 -7.23
N LEU A 280 7.14 3.48 -8.09
CA LEU A 280 6.44 4.09 -9.23
C LEU A 280 6.54 3.24 -10.51
N GLU A 281 7.44 2.26 -10.55
CA GLU A 281 7.59 1.25 -11.61
C GLU A 281 6.53 0.14 -11.50
#